data_AF-A0A380WQI4-F1
#
_entry.id   AF-A0A380WQI4-F1
#
_cell.length_a   1.000
_cell.length_b   1.000
_cell.length_c   1.000
_cell.angle_alpha   90.00
_cell.angle_beta   90.00
_cell.angle_gamma   90.00
#
_symmetry.space_group_name_H-M   'P 1'
#
loop_
_entity.id
_entity.type
_entity.pdbx_description
1 polymer ?
#
loop_
_entity_poly.entity_id
_entity_poly.type
_entity_poly.pdbx_seq_one_letter_code
_entity_poly.pdbx_strand_id
1 'polypeptide(L)' 'MELVEDLIERLGKKTAGSVLAQLWSRPVLKRDALGIHGTLFYDNQHRRNHMPLSKREVDWDDGSVNQAQRELFARHR' A
#
# COMPACT_ATOMS: atom_id res chain seq x y z
N MET A 1 3.35 -8.35 -11.50
CA MET A 1 2.60 -7.45 -10.60
C MET A 1 2.68 -8.10 -9.25
N GLU A 2 3.38 -7.49 -8.29
CA GLU A 2 3.65 -8.14 -7.00
C GLU A 2 2.38 -8.11 -6.14
N LEU A 3 1.94 -9.30 -5.75
CA LEU A 3 0.80 -9.50 -4.87
C LEU A 3 1.28 -9.65 -3.44
N VAL A 4 0.52 -9.12 -2.48
CA VAL A 4 0.82 -9.35 -1.06
C VAL A 4 0.71 -10.85 -0.71
N GLU A 5 -0.12 -11.58 -1.45
CA GLU A 5 -0.27 -13.03 -1.38
C GLU A 5 1.05 -13.75 -1.70
N ASP A 6 1.78 -13.33 -2.74
CA ASP A 6 3.08 -13.91 -3.10
C ASP A 6 4.12 -13.67 -1.99
N LEU A 7 4.09 -12.49 -1.35
CA LEU A 7 4.94 -12.17 -0.20
C LEU A 7 4.60 -13.07 1.00
N ILE A 8 3.32 -13.25 1.29
CA ILE A 8 2.83 -14.08 2.40
C ILE A 8 3.18 -15.55 2.16
N GLU A 9 3.06 -16.05 0.92
CA GLU A 9 3.44 -17.42 0.56
C GLU A 9 4.92 -17.66 0.79
N ARG A 10 5.79 -16.71 0.41
CA ARG A 10 7.25 -16.83 0.58
C ARG A 10 7.73 -16.71 2.02
N LEU A 11 7.18 -15.77 2.80
CA LEU A 11 7.68 -15.45 4.15
C LEU A 11 6.88 -16.12 5.28
N GLY A 12 5.68 -16.60 4.97
CA GLY A 12 4.69 -17.02 5.96
C GLY A 12 3.96 -15.83 6.60
N LYS A 13 2.70 -16.06 6.98
CA LYS A 13 1.78 -15.03 7.51
C LYS A 13 2.33 -14.26 8.70
N LYS A 14 2.99 -14.93 9.65
CA LYS A 14 3.52 -14.30 10.87
C LYS A 14 4.64 -13.29 10.55
N THR A 15 5.61 -13.71 9.75
CA THR A 15 6.76 -12.88 9.37
C THR A 15 6.32 -11.72 8.49
N ALA A 16 5.51 -12.00 7.46
CA ALA A 16 4.96 -10.96 6.59
C ALA A 16 4.18 -9.91 7.40
N GLY A 17 3.33 -10.35 8.35
CA GLY A 17 2.60 -9.45 9.23
C GLY A 17 3.51 -8.57 10.09
N SER A 18 4.56 -9.16 10.70
CA SER A 18 5.52 -8.41 11.52
C SER A 18 6.28 -7.34 10.72
N VAL A 19 6.66 -7.64 9.48
CA VAL A 19 7.37 -6.70 8.60
C VAL A 19 6.43 -5.58 8.12
N LEU A 20 5.26 -5.94 7.60
CA LEU A 20 4.29 -4.99 7.07
C LEU A 20 3.74 -4.06 8.17
N ALA A 21 3.52 -4.56 9.38
CA ALA A 21 3.03 -3.77 10.51
C ALA A 21 3.94 -2.56 10.82
N GLN A 22 5.25 -2.74 10.73
CA GLN A 22 6.21 -1.66 10.99
C GLN A 22 6.16 -0.57 9.91
N LEU A 23 5.88 -0.93 8.66
CA LEU A 23 5.77 0.05 7.57
C LEU A 23 4.62 1.05 7.80
N TRP A 24 3.53 0.60 8.42
CA TRP A 24 2.38 1.46 8.74
C TRP A 24 2.64 2.46 9.87
N SER A 25 3.70 2.27 10.67
CA SER A 25 4.06 3.20 11.75
C SER A 25 4.63 4.53 11.25
N ARG A 26 5.12 4.57 10.00
CA ARG A 26 5.71 5.77 9.40
C ARG A 26 5.26 5.90 7.94
N PRO A 27 4.01 6.30 7.70
CA PRO A 27 3.52 6.52 6.34
C PRO A 27 4.33 7.66 5.68
N VAL A 28 4.70 7.47 4.42
CA VAL A 28 5.47 8.42 3.59
C VAL A 28 4.82 8.50 2.23
N LEU A 29 4.75 9.70 1.63
CA LEU A 29 4.22 9.84 0.28
C LEU A 29 5.20 9.21 -0.71
N LYS A 30 4.66 8.52 -1.73
CA LYS A 30 5.48 7.92 -2.78
C LYS A 30 6.45 8.90 -3.45
N ARG A 31 6.07 10.18 -3.60
CA ARG A 31 6.94 11.24 -4.14
C ARG A 31 8.14 11.60 -3.25
N ASP A 32 8.03 11.32 -1.95
CA ASP A 32 9.04 11.63 -0.95
C ASP A 32 9.88 10.39 -0.58
N ALA A 33 9.53 9.21 -1.11
CA ALA A 33 10.28 7.98 -0.91
C ALA A 33 11.56 7.98 -1.77
N LEU A 34 12.72 7.94 -1.12
CA LEU A 34 14.02 7.82 -1.78
C LEU A 34 14.42 6.35 -1.94
N GLY A 35 14.94 5.97 -3.10
CA GLY A 35 15.39 4.60 -3.38
C GLY A 35 14.29 3.64 -3.86
N ILE A 36 14.48 2.34 -3.61
CA ILE A 36 13.58 1.29 -4.09
C ILE A 36 12.29 1.30 -3.27
N HIS A 37 11.18 1.57 -3.94
CA HIS A 37 9.85 1.49 -3.38
C HIS A 37 8.95 0.72 -4.34
N GLY A 38 7.97 0.00 -3.78
CA GLY A 38 7.03 -0.82 -4.53
C GLY A 38 5.63 -0.69 -3.95
N THR A 39 4.64 -1.16 -4.72
CA THR A 39 3.26 -1.23 -4.27
C THR A 39 2.84 -2.69 -4.30
N LEU A 40 2.43 -3.22 -3.15
CA LEU A 40 1.84 -4.54 -3.03
C LEU A 40 0.32 -4.41 -3.14
N PHE A 41 -0.27 -5.16 -4.06
CA PHE A 41 -1.72 -5.19 -4.22
C PHE A 41 -2.29 -6.38 -3.46
N TYR A 42 -3.43 -6.16 -2.79
CA TYR A 42 -4.17 -7.22 -2.10
C TYR A 42 -5.40 -7.59 -2.93
N ASP A 43 -5.58 -8.90 -3.15
CA ASP A 43 -6.70 -9.49 -3.88
C ASP A 43 -6.90 -8.87 -5.27
N ASN A 44 -5.78 -8.66 -5.98
CA ASN A 44 -5.81 -7.97 -7.25
C ASN A 44 -6.62 -8.71 -8.33
N GLN A 45 -6.77 -10.04 -8.25
CA GLN A 45 -7.59 -10.78 -9.21
C GLN A 45 -9.06 -10.33 -9.17
N HIS A 46 -9.61 -10.03 -7.99
CA HIS A 46 -10.98 -9.55 -7.84
C HIS A 46 -11.09 -8.03 -7.82
N ARG A 47 -10.02 -7.32 -7.43
CA ARG A 47 -10.03 -5.85 -7.26
C ARG A 47 -9.41 -5.03 -8.36
N ARG A 48 -8.90 -5.66 -9.43
CA ARG A 48 -8.27 -4.93 -10.55
C ARG A 48 -9.16 -3.83 -11.13
N ASN A 49 -10.48 -4.06 -11.20
CA ASN A 49 -11.44 -3.10 -11.74
C ASN A 49 -11.75 -1.93 -10.79
N HIS A 50 -11.37 -2.03 -9.52
CA HIS A 50 -11.56 -1.01 -8.49
C HIS A 50 -10.30 -0.16 -8.25
N MET A 51 -9.20 -0.47 -8.95
CA MET A 51 -7.96 0.28 -8.81
C MET A 51 -7.89 1.44 -9.81
N PRO A 52 -7.34 2.60 -9.42
CA PRO A 52 -7.13 3.69 -10.35
C PRO A 52 -6.13 3.28 -11.43
N LEU A 53 -6.43 3.64 -12.69
CA LEU A 53 -5.61 3.31 -13.86
C LEU A 53 -4.17 3.83 -13.74
N SER A 54 -3.98 4.97 -13.07
CA SER A 54 -2.68 5.59 -12.81
C SER A 54 -1.81 4.81 -11.82
N LYS A 55 -2.43 3.93 -11.00
CA LYS A 55 -1.81 3.24 -9.86
C LYS A 55 -1.19 4.21 -8.85
N ARG A 56 -1.59 5.49 -8.85
CA ARG A 56 -1.14 6.49 -7.89
C ARG A 56 -2.10 6.54 -6.72
N GLU A 57 -1.55 6.62 -5.52
CA GLU A 57 -2.30 6.65 -4.26
C GLU A 57 -3.25 7.85 -4.14
N VAL A 58 -2.88 8.99 -4.75
CA VAL A 58 -3.69 10.22 -4.77
C VAL A 58 -4.96 10.13 -5.61
N ASP A 59 -5.05 9.13 -6.50
CA ASP A 59 -6.20 8.93 -7.38
C ASP A 59 -7.15 7.83 -6.85
N TRP A 60 -6.91 7.33 -5.63
CA TRP A 60 -7.80 6.37 -4.98
C TRP A 60 -9.05 7.07 -4.46
N ASP A 61 -10.18 6.35 -4.47
CA ASP A 61 -11.40 6.79 -3.81
C ASP A 61 -11.14 7.01 -2.31
N ASP A 62 -11.67 8.08 -1.75
CA ASP A 62 -11.49 8.46 -0.34
C ASP A 62 -11.92 7.33 0.62
N GLY A 63 -12.89 6.48 0.24
CA GLY A 63 -13.32 5.32 1.01
C GLY A 63 -12.29 4.18 1.06
N SER A 64 -11.29 4.20 0.18
CA SER A 64 -10.24 3.18 0.07
C SER A 64 -8.95 3.54 0.83
N VAL A 65 -8.90 4.73 1.42
CA VAL A 65 -7.74 5.25 2.15
C VAL A 65 -7.90 5.01 3.64
N ASN A 66 -6.91 4.34 4.26
CA ASN A 66 -6.93 4.07 5.70
C ASN A 66 -6.62 5.34 6.53
N GLN A 67 -6.87 5.30 7.84
CA GLN A 67 -6.69 6.47 8.72
C GLN A 67 -5.26 7.04 8.69
N ALA A 68 -4.23 6.19 8.68
CA ALA A 68 -2.84 6.64 8.63
C ALA A 68 -2.51 7.37 7.31
N GLN A 69 -3.06 6.90 6.19
CA GLN A 69 -2.91 7.56 4.89
C GLN A 69 -3.71 8.87 4.82
N ARG A 70 -4.92 8.94 5.42
CA ARG A 70 -5.69 10.19 5.53
C ARG A 70 -4.90 11.26 6.28
N GLU A 71 -4.33 10.89 7.42
CA GLU A 71 -3.51 11.80 8.22
C GLU A 71 -2.26 12.25 7.45
N LEU A 72 -1.61 11.34 6.72
CA LEU A 72 -0.48 11.67 5.86
C LEU A 72 -0.88 12.68 4.77
N PHE A 73 -1.94 12.40 4.00
CA PHE A 73 -2.37 13.28 2.91
C PHE A 73 -2.82 14.64 3.43
N ALA A 74 -3.49 14.71 4.59
CA ALA A 74 -3.90 15.96 5.21
C ALA A 74 -2.71 16.85 5.62
N ARG A 75 -1.60 16.26 6.08
CA ARG A 75 -0.38 17.00 6.48
C ARG A 75 0.44 17.56 5.32
N HIS A 76 0.24 17.02 4.12
CA HIS A 76 1.03 17.35 2.92
C HIS A 76 0.17 17.94 1.79
N ARG A 77 -1.03 18.41 2.14
CA ARG A 77 -1.91 19.17 1.26
C ARG A 77 -1.49 20.62 1.16
#